data_AF-A0A3D8JQU9-F1
#
_entry.id   AF-A0A3D8JQU9-F1
#
_cell.length_a   1.000
_cell.length_b   1.000
_cell.length_c   1.000
_cell.angle_alpha   90.00
_cell.angle_beta   90.00
_cell.angle_gamma   90.00
#
_symmetry.space_group_name_H-M   'P 1'
#
loop_
_entity.id
_entity.type
_entity.pdbx_description
1 polymer ?
#
loop_
_entity_poly.entity_id
_entity_poly.type
_entity_poly.pdbx_seq_one_letter_code
_entity_poly.pdbx_strand_id
1 'polypeptide(L)' 'MFLLSRLFLFLTQTAEERQKTRNDAYLSEATDLYDLEFRMRKLDREAAVVQPSWQAAR' A
#
# COMPACT_ATOMS: atom_id res chain seq x y z
N MET A 1 -20.61 21.70 -3.91
CA MET A 1 -19.27 21.08 -4.00
C MET A 1 -19.14 19.96 -2.98
N PHE A 2 -19.70 18.78 -3.25
CA PHE A 2 -19.62 17.61 -2.35
C PHE A 2 -19.54 16.26 -3.11
N LEU A 3 -20.06 16.22 -4.35
CA LEU A 3 -19.97 15.01 -5.19
C LEU A 3 -18.52 14.64 -5.56
N LEU A 4 -17.70 15.62 -5.94
CA LEU A 4 -16.29 15.39 -6.29
C LEU A 4 -15.49 14.83 -5.10
N SER A 5 -15.69 15.38 -3.90
CA SER A 5 -15.03 14.89 -2.68
C SER A 5 -15.42 13.46 -2.33
N ARG A 6 -16.71 13.11 -2.51
CA ARG A 6 -17.21 11.76 -2.24
C ARG A 6 -16.79 10.74 -3.28
N LEU A 7 -16.71 11.15 -4.56
CA LEU A 7 -16.13 10.33 -5.61
C LEU A 7 -14.64 10.09 -5.37
N PHE A 8 -13.91 11.12 -4.95
CA PHE A 8 -12.50 11.00 -4.57
C PHE A 8 -12.32 10.04 -3.39
N LEU A 9 -13.08 10.20 -2.31
CA LEU A 9 -13.04 9.31 -1.15
C LEU A 9 -13.33 7.85 -1.51
N PHE A 10 -14.35 7.63 -2.35
CA PHE A 10 -14.69 6.29 -2.85
C PHE A 10 -13.56 5.72 -3.71
N LEU A 11 -12.99 6.53 -4.61
CA LEU A 11 -11.91 6.10 -5.49
C LEU A 11 -10.63 5.81 -4.71
N THR A 12 -10.28 6.63 -3.72
CA THR A 12 -9.12 6.39 -2.85
C THR A 12 -9.31 5.14 -2.01
N GLN A 13 -10.51 4.92 -1.45
CA GLN A 13 -10.81 3.72 -0.68
C GLN A 13 -10.67 2.45 -1.53
N THR A 14 -11.18 2.46 -2.77
CA THR A 14 -11.01 1.33 -3.70
C THR A 14 -9.56 1.11 -4.14
N ALA A 15 -8.77 2.19 -4.26
CA ALA A 15 -7.36 2.10 -4.62
C ALA A 15 -6.52 1.48 -3.49
N GLU A 16 -6.78 1.86 -2.23
CA GLU A 16 -6.15 1.24 -1.06
C GLU A 16 -6.54 -0.23 -0.93
N GLU A 17 -7.83 -0.59 -1.10
CA GLU A 17 -8.27 -1.98 -1.08
C GLU A 17 -7.61 -2.82 -2.17
N ARG A 18 -7.51 -2.27 -3.38
CA ARG A 18 -6.83 -2.93 -4.50
C ARG A 18 -5.34 -3.13 -4.21
N GLN A 19 -4.67 -2.12 -3.64
CA GLN A 19 -3.27 -2.22 -3.27
C GLN A 19 -3.06 -3.27 -2.16
N LYS A 20 -3.94 -3.27 -1.15
CA LYS A 20 -3.94 -4.28 -0.09
C LYS A 20 -4.13 -5.68 -0.64
N THR A 21 -5.10 -5.88 -1.53
CA THR A 21 -5.36 -7.19 -2.17
C THR A 21 -4.15 -7.71 -2.95
N ARG A 22 -3.43 -6.81 -3.64
CA ARG A 22 -2.19 -7.16 -4.35
C ARG A 22 -1.07 -7.54 -3.39
N ASN A 23 -0.92 -6.80 -2.29
CA ASN A 23 0.08 -7.09 -1.27
C ASN A 23 -0.22 -8.42 -0.57
N ASP A 24 -1.49 -8.66 -0.21
CA ASP A 24 -1.94 -9.90 0.41
C ASP A 24 -1.68 -11.11 -0.51
N ALA A 25 -1.97 -10.98 -1.81
CA ALA A 25 -1.64 -12.01 -2.80
C ALA A 25 -0.12 -12.25 -2.91
N TYR A 26 0.68 -11.19 -2.96
CA TYR A 26 2.13 -11.28 -3.04
C TYR A 26 2.76 -11.96 -1.81
N LEU A 27 2.22 -11.69 -0.61
CA LEU A 27 2.64 -12.33 0.62
C LEU A 27 2.17 -13.79 0.71
N SER A 28 0.99 -14.11 0.18
CA SER A 28 0.46 -15.48 0.17
C SER A 28 1.26 -16.46 -0.70
N GLU A 29 2.03 -15.95 -1.65
CA GLU A 29 2.91 -16.74 -2.52
C GLU A 29 4.29 -17.02 -1.86
N ALA A 30 4.49 -16.61 -0.60
CA ALA A 30 5.71 -16.94 0.14
C ALA A 30 5.80 -18.46 0.36
N THR A 31 6.94 -19.05 0.00
CA THR A 31 7.18 -20.49 0.14
C THR A 31 7.69 -20.86 1.54
N ASP A 32 8.46 -19.96 2.14
CA ASP A 32 9.11 -20.13 3.45
C ASP A 32 9.00 -18.87 4.30
N LEU A 33 9.26 -18.99 5.60
CA LEU A 33 9.26 -17.86 6.54
C LEU A 33 10.22 -16.75 6.12
N TYR A 34 11.41 -17.11 5.65
CA TYR A 34 12.41 -16.12 5.21
C TYR A 34 12.00 -15.39 3.93
N ASP A 35 11.33 -16.08 3.01
CA ASP A 35 10.77 -15.47 1.80
C ASP A 35 9.64 -14.50 2.18
N LEU A 36 8.78 -14.88 3.13
CA LEU A 36 7.75 -13.99 3.66
C LEU A 36 8.36 -12.73 4.29
N GLU A 37 9.37 -12.87 5.16
CA GLU A 37 10.05 -11.73 5.77
C GLU A 37 10.69 -10.80 4.72
N PHE A 38 11.33 -11.38 3.71
CA PHE A 38 11.93 -10.61 2.63
C PHE A 38 10.88 -9.80 1.85
N ARG A 39 9.77 -10.44 1.48
CA ARG A 39 8.65 -9.81 0.77
C ARG A 39 7.99 -8.71 1.61
N MET A 40 7.80 -8.94 2.91
CA MET A 40 7.29 -7.92 3.83
C MET A 40 8.22 -6.71 3.91
N ARG A 41 9.53 -6.93 4.09
CA ARG A 41 10.51 -5.83 4.11
C ARG A 41 10.58 -5.08 2.79
N LYS A 42 10.37 -5.76 1.67
CA LYS A 42 10.31 -5.12 0.35
C LYS A 42 9.11 -4.19 0.25
N LEU A 43 7.91 -4.66 0.65
CA LEU A 43 6.69 -3.83 0.67
C LEU A 43 6.85 -2.62 1.61
N ASP A 44 7.47 -2.81 2.77
CA ASP A 44 7.73 -1.73 3.74
C ASP A 44 8.64 -0.65 3.16
N ARG A 45 9.73 -1.05 2.48
CA ARG A 45 10.62 -0.11 1.77
C ARG A 45 9.90 0.63 0.65
N GLU A 46 9.09 -0.06 -0.14
CA GLU A 46 8.31 0.57 -1.22
C GLU A 46 7.29 1.58 -0.65
N ALA A 47 6.63 1.25 0.45
CA ALA A 47 5.70 2.16 1.13
C ALA A 47 6.43 3.41 1.67
N ALA A 48 7.63 3.24 2.24
CA ALA A 48 8.45 4.35 2.73
C ALA A 48 8.94 5.29 1.61
N VAL A 49 9.21 4.77 0.40
CA VAL A 49 9.60 5.59 -0.77
C VAL A 49 8.42 6.39 -1.33
N VAL A 50 7.19 5.86 -1.21
CA VAL A 50 5.98 6.54 -1.67
C VAL A 50 5.61 7.73 -0.76
N GLN A 51 6.09 7.79 0.48
CA GLN A 51 5.98 9.01 1.29
C GLN A 51 6.90 10.08 0.71
N PRO A 52 6.37 11.16 0.13
CA PRO A 52 7.21 12.23 -0.37
C PRO A 52 7.96 12.88 0.80
N SER A 53 9.24 13.17 0.62
CA SER A 53 10.13 13.71 1.66
C SER A 53 9.61 15.00 2.31
N TRP A 54 8.71 15.74 1.65
CA TRP A 54 8.04 16.92 2.21
C TRP A 54 6.96 16.59 3.26
N GLN A 55 6.50 15.34 3.39
CA GLN A 55 5.58 14.90 4.45
C GLN A 55 6.33 14.41 5.71
N ALA A 56 7.62 14.09 5.60
CA ALA A 56 8.47 13.69 6.72
C ALA A 56 9.01 14.88 7.53
N ALA A 57 8.80 16.11 7.04
CA ALA A 57 9.17 17.35 7.73
C ALA A 57 7.99 17.91 8.54
N ARG A 58 7.59 17.20 9.60
CA ARG A 58 6.76 17.75 10.70
C ARG A 58 7.05 17.00 11.98
#